data_AF-A0A350WXP9-F1
#
_entry.id   AF-A0A350WXP9-F1
#
_cell.length_a   1.000
_cell.length_b   1.000
_cell.length_c   1.000
_cell.angle_alpha   90.00
_cell.angle_beta   90.00
_cell.angle_gamma   90.00
#
_symmetry.space_group_name_H-M   'P 1'
#
loop_
_entity.id
_entity.type
_entity.pdbx_description
1 polymer ?
#
loop_
_entity_poly.entity_id
_entity_poly.type
_entity_poly.pdbx_seq_one_letter_code
_entity_poly.pdbx_strand_id
1 'polypeptide(L)'
;MHLTDEQLNEYLDNETANRAEIETHLDSCDECAARLSALQALFTDLDSLPEVTLPRDIAARFRPRPSLAPQLPHWLTLTATLQAAAALVALIVAIPFFSIMLPKVEMPSFTTWFFEIQSLWTSWLDTLSNLALSPIEGFQLPNYQFANLPTYPVELSTLFIALAIVSIFWIFGNGMLLRNNRS
;
A
#
# COMPACT_ATOMS: atom_id res chain seq x y z
N MET A 1 49.81 -22.95 -27.53
CA MET A 1 48.48 -22.31 -27.66
C MET A 1 48.50 -21.12 -26.73
N HIS A 2 48.22 -19.91 -27.23
CA HIS A 2 48.27 -18.67 -26.46
C HIS A 2 46.86 -18.27 -26.00
N LEU A 3 46.77 -17.43 -24.98
CA LEU A 3 45.52 -16.78 -24.59
C LEU A 3 45.07 -15.81 -25.68
N THR A 4 43.76 -15.68 -25.87
CA THR A 4 43.20 -14.65 -26.74
C THR A 4 43.18 -13.31 -26.01
N ASP A 5 43.04 -12.22 -26.77
CA ASP A 5 42.98 -10.88 -26.22
C ASP A 5 41.71 -10.69 -25.36
N GLU A 6 40.60 -11.35 -25.71
CA GLU A 6 39.38 -11.38 -24.89
C GLU A 6 39.64 -12.01 -23.52
N GLN A 7 40.34 -13.14 -23.46
CA GLN A 7 40.65 -13.81 -22.19
C GLN A 7 41.56 -12.98 -21.30
N LEU A 8 42.50 -12.23 -21.90
CA LEU A 8 43.37 -11.31 -21.16
C LEU A 8 42.59 -10.10 -20.61
N ASN A 9 41.67 -9.54 -21.40
CA ASN A 9 40.80 -8.44 -20.96
C ASN A 9 39.81 -8.90 -19.87
N GLU A 10 39.17 -10.05 -20.04
CA GLU A 10 38.29 -10.65 -19.01
C GLU A 10 39.05 -10.91 -17.69
N TYR A 11 40.34 -11.30 -17.78
CA TYR A 11 41.20 -11.43 -16.61
C TYR A 11 41.47 -10.08 -15.92
N LEU A 12 41.74 -9.02 -16.69
CA LEU A 12 41.97 -7.66 -16.15
C LEU A 12 40.71 -7.07 -15.49
N ASP A 13 39.55 -7.30 -16.09
CA ASP A 13 38.25 -6.82 -15.59
C ASP A 13 37.71 -7.66 -14.41
N ASN A 14 38.40 -8.72 -14.00
CA ASN A 14 37.96 -9.72 -13.02
C ASN A 14 36.66 -10.45 -13.39
N GLU A 15 36.37 -10.60 -14.69
CA GLU A 15 35.17 -11.25 -15.23
C GLU A 15 35.42 -12.69 -15.71
N THR A 16 36.64 -13.22 -15.54
CA THR A 16 36.96 -14.60 -15.95
C THR A 16 36.62 -15.67 -14.90
N ALA A 17 36.00 -16.76 -15.34
CA ALA A 17 35.72 -17.93 -14.50
C ALA A 17 36.94 -18.85 -14.28
N ASN A 18 37.95 -18.79 -15.16
CA ASN A 18 39.10 -19.72 -15.18
C ASN A 18 40.41 -19.04 -14.75
N ARG A 19 40.35 -18.17 -13.75
CA ARG A 19 41.47 -17.32 -13.32
C ARG A 19 42.76 -18.11 -13.01
N ALA A 20 42.64 -19.25 -12.33
CA ALA A 20 43.80 -20.07 -11.95
C ALA A 20 44.51 -20.72 -13.16
N GLU A 21 43.77 -21.09 -14.21
CA GLU A 21 44.33 -21.65 -15.44
C GLU A 21 45.07 -20.56 -16.23
N ILE A 22 44.50 -19.36 -16.29
CA ILE A 22 45.10 -18.19 -16.92
C ILE A 22 46.40 -17.79 -16.20
N GLU A 23 46.41 -17.74 -14.87
CA GLU A 23 47.61 -17.45 -14.07
C GLU A 23 48.72 -18.48 -14.32
N THR A 24 48.37 -19.77 -14.33
CA THR A 24 49.33 -20.84 -14.66
C THR A 24 49.91 -20.68 -16.08
N HIS A 25 49.09 -20.22 -17.03
CA HIS A 25 49.55 -19.95 -18.39
C HIS A 25 50.48 -18.73 -18.44
N LEU A 26 50.15 -17.65 -17.72
CA LEU A 26 50.96 -16.43 -17.66
C LEU A 26 52.32 -16.68 -17.01
N ASP A 27 52.40 -17.56 -16.01
CA ASP A 27 53.67 -17.96 -15.38
C ASP A 27 54.58 -18.79 -16.30
N SER A 28 54.02 -19.43 -17.32
CA SER A 28 54.73 -20.33 -18.23
C SER A 28 54.93 -19.77 -19.65
N CYS A 29 54.29 -18.66 -20.00
CA CYS A 29 54.33 -18.06 -21.33
C CYS A 29 54.71 -16.57 -21.29
N ASP A 30 56.00 -16.30 -21.53
CA ASP A 30 56.56 -14.94 -21.55
C ASP A 30 55.85 -14.00 -22.54
N GLU A 31 55.37 -14.53 -23.67
CA GLU A 31 54.65 -13.73 -24.67
C GLU A 31 53.30 -13.24 -24.15
N CYS A 32 52.55 -14.10 -23.46
CA CYS A 32 51.25 -13.71 -22.89
C CYS A 32 51.45 -12.76 -21.70
N ALA A 33 52.48 -12.98 -20.88
CA ALA A 33 52.86 -12.06 -19.80
C ALA A 33 53.27 -10.68 -20.34
N ALA A 34 54.03 -10.62 -21.43
CA ALA A 34 54.41 -9.37 -22.07
C ALA A 34 53.18 -8.61 -22.60
N ARG A 35 52.26 -9.31 -23.26
CA ARG A 35 50.98 -8.72 -23.73
C ARG A 35 50.13 -8.19 -22.59
N LEU A 36 50.00 -8.95 -21.49
CA LEU A 36 49.29 -8.50 -20.30
C LEU A 36 49.92 -7.22 -19.72
N SER A 37 51.25 -7.17 -19.62
CA SER A 37 51.96 -5.98 -19.11
C SER A 37 51.74 -4.74 -19.98
N ALA A 38 51.65 -4.92 -21.31
CA ALA A 38 51.36 -3.84 -22.24
C ALA A 38 49.94 -3.31 -22.08
N LEU A 39 48.95 -4.19 -21.87
CA LEU A 39 47.57 -3.80 -21.56
C LEU A 39 47.47 -3.07 -20.23
N GLN A 40 48.13 -3.56 -19.18
CA GLN A 40 48.15 -2.91 -17.86
C GLN A 40 48.77 -1.51 -17.92
N ALA A 41 49.84 -1.33 -18.70
CA ALA A 41 50.43 0.00 -18.93
C ALA A 41 49.44 0.96 -19.60
N LEU A 42 48.71 0.48 -20.61
CA LEU A 42 47.69 1.27 -21.30
C LEU A 42 46.55 1.70 -20.34
N PHE A 43 46.05 0.80 -19.49
CA PHE A 43 45.03 1.16 -18.50
C PHE A 43 45.57 2.15 -17.47
N THR A 44 46.83 2.00 -17.03
CA THR A 44 47.47 2.96 -16.13
C THR A 44 47.57 4.35 -16.75
N ASP A 45 47.89 4.43 -18.04
CA ASP A 45 47.93 5.69 -18.78
C ASP A 45 46.53 6.31 -18.89
N LEU A 46 45.49 5.51 -19.14
CA LEU A 46 44.10 5.97 -19.18
C LEU A 46 43.63 6.48 -17.81
N ASP A 47 43.97 5.79 -16.72
CA ASP A 47 43.63 6.22 -15.35
C ASP A 47 44.38 7.51 -14.94
N SER A 48 45.51 7.80 -15.59
CA SER A 48 46.26 9.04 -15.38
C SER A 48 45.63 10.27 -16.07
N LEU A 49 44.61 10.07 -16.91
CA LEU A 49 43.93 11.16 -17.59
C LEU A 49 43.28 12.11 -16.58
N PRO A 50 43.30 13.42 -16.84
CA PRO A 50 42.74 14.40 -15.92
C PRO A 50 41.24 14.20 -15.76
N GLU A 51 40.78 14.15 -14.51
CA GLU A 51 39.37 14.09 -14.16
C GLU A 51 38.63 15.29 -14.76
N VAL A 52 37.63 15.02 -15.61
CA VAL A 52 36.83 16.08 -16.22
C VAL A 52 35.79 16.54 -15.21
N THR A 53 35.96 17.75 -14.66
CA THR A 53 34.94 18.34 -13.79
C THR A 53 33.67 18.59 -14.59
N LEU A 54 32.56 17.93 -14.23
CA LEU A 54 31.27 18.22 -14.84
C LEU A 54 30.90 19.71 -14.60
N PRO A 55 30.60 20.49 -15.65
CA PRO A 55 30.25 21.91 -15.51
C PRO A 55 28.93 22.13 -14.74
N ARG A 56 28.15 21.08 -14.54
CA ARG A 56 26.88 21.12 -13.82
C ARG A 56 26.77 19.93 -12.88
N ASP A 57 26.49 20.22 -11.62
CA ASP A 57 26.17 19.21 -10.60
C ASP A 57 24.81 18.57 -10.95
N ILE A 58 24.84 17.36 -11.50
CA ILE A 58 23.65 16.56 -11.78
C ILE A 58 23.09 15.95 -10.47
N ALA A 59 23.96 15.64 -9.51
CA ALA A 59 23.56 15.09 -8.20
C ALA A 59 22.69 16.08 -7.41
N ALA A 60 22.87 17.38 -7.62
CA ALA A 60 22.01 18.42 -7.04
C ALA A 60 20.51 18.23 -7.35
N ARG A 61 20.14 17.62 -8.49
CA ARG A 61 18.73 17.33 -8.83
C ARG A 61 18.13 16.21 -7.99
N PHE A 62 18.96 15.32 -7.49
CA PHE A 62 18.55 14.16 -6.70
C PHE A 62 18.70 14.40 -5.20
N ARG A 63 19.25 15.56 -4.77
CA ARG A 63 19.26 15.92 -3.37
C ARG A 63 17.80 16.05 -2.90
N PRO A 64 17.39 15.29 -1.86
CA PRO A 64 16.05 15.42 -1.33
C PRO A 64 15.85 16.86 -0.92
N ARG A 65 14.87 17.51 -1.54
CA ARG A 65 14.47 18.86 -1.17
C ARG A 65 13.92 18.74 0.26
N PRO A 66 14.41 19.51 1.24
CA PRO A 66 13.80 19.51 2.57
C PRO A 66 12.33 19.88 2.37
N SER A 67 11.44 18.90 2.51
CA SER A 67 10.01 19.15 2.48
C SER A 67 9.74 20.02 3.70
N LEU A 68 9.40 21.29 3.47
CA LEU A 68 8.78 22.07 4.52
C LEU A 68 7.56 21.27 4.97
N ALA A 69 7.60 20.78 6.21
CA ALA A 69 6.47 20.08 6.80
C ALA A 69 5.24 20.98 6.59
N PRO A 70 4.16 20.47 5.97
CA PRO A 70 2.97 21.27 5.74
C PRO A 70 2.40 21.65 7.10
N GLN A 71 2.61 22.91 7.51
CA GLN A 71 1.99 23.45 8.71
C GLN A 71 0.51 23.67 8.40
N LEU A 72 -0.34 22.81 8.97
CA LEU A 72 -1.78 23.03 8.86
C LEU A 72 -2.17 24.31 9.60
N PRO A 73 -3.10 25.07 9.03
CA PRO A 73 -3.50 26.34 9.61
C PRO A 73 -4.27 26.10 10.92
N HIS A 74 -3.93 26.86 11.96
CA HIS A 74 -4.45 26.68 13.32
C HIS A 74 -5.98 26.69 13.45
N TRP A 75 -6.69 27.35 12.53
CA TRP A 75 -8.15 27.36 12.54
C TRP A 75 -8.74 25.96 12.31
N LEU A 76 -8.07 25.10 11.53
CA LEU A 76 -8.52 23.74 11.22
C LEU A 76 -8.35 22.79 12.42
N THR A 77 -7.31 23.01 13.23
CA THR A 77 -7.16 22.30 14.52
C THR A 77 -8.20 22.76 15.55
N LEU A 78 -8.55 24.04 15.57
CA LEU A 78 -9.55 24.58 16.49
C LEU A 78 -10.96 24.05 16.19
N THR A 79 -11.38 24.03 14.92
CA THR A 79 -12.68 23.48 14.53
C THR A 79 -12.78 21.99 14.86
N ALA A 80 -11.72 21.22 14.62
CA ALA A 80 -11.68 19.80 14.98
C ALA A 80 -11.84 19.55 16.49
N THR A 81 -11.17 20.35 17.33
CA THR A 81 -11.31 20.23 18.80
C THR A 81 -12.70 20.62 19.30
N LEU A 82 -13.26 21.71 18.78
CA LEU A 82 -14.59 22.19 19.17
C LEU A 82 -15.69 21.21 18.78
N GLN A 83 -15.55 20.61 17.60
CA GLN A 83 -16.45 19.59 17.09
C GLN A 83 -16.39 18.29 17.90
N ALA A 84 -15.18 17.82 18.27
CA ALA A 84 -15.04 16.65 19.12
C ALA A 84 -15.68 16.86 20.49
N ALA A 85 -15.52 18.05 21.08
CA ALA A 85 -16.18 18.42 22.33
C ALA A 85 -17.71 18.43 22.18
N ALA A 86 -18.23 19.02 21.09
CA ALA A 86 -19.66 19.05 20.82
C ALA A 86 -20.27 17.65 20.63
N ALA A 87 -19.58 16.76 19.91
CA ALA A 87 -20.02 15.37 19.73
C ALA A 87 -20.07 14.61 21.06
N LEU A 88 -19.09 14.82 21.94
CA LEU A 88 -19.03 14.20 23.26
C LEU A 88 -20.19 14.70 24.14
N VAL A 89 -20.46 16.01 24.14
CA VAL A 89 -21.61 16.59 24.85
C VAL A 89 -22.93 16.04 24.31
N ALA A 90 -23.10 15.96 22.98
CA ALA A 90 -24.29 15.41 22.36
C ALA A 90 -24.51 13.94 22.76
N LEU A 91 -23.44 13.14 22.83
CA LEU A 91 -23.50 11.75 23.26
C LEU A 91 -23.93 11.64 24.74
N ILE A 92 -23.34 12.45 25.63
CA ILE A 92 -23.72 12.51 27.05
C ILE A 92 -25.21 12.86 27.21
N VAL A 93 -25.70 13.83 26.45
CA VAL A 93 -27.11 14.27 26.50
C VAL A 93 -28.05 13.23 25.88
N ALA A 94 -27.61 12.49 24.87
CA ALA A 94 -28.41 11.46 24.22
C ALA A 94 -28.58 10.20 25.08
N ILE A 95 -27.59 9.82 25.89
CA ILE A 95 -27.62 8.62 26.76
C ILE A 95 -28.91 8.51 27.61
N PRO A 96 -29.33 9.52 28.40
CA PRO A 96 -30.54 9.41 29.22
C PRO A 96 -31.80 9.27 28.35
N PHE A 97 -31.83 9.92 27.19
CA PHE A 97 -32.97 9.82 26.26
C PHE A 97 -33.09 8.42 25.65
N PHE A 98 -31.96 7.81 25.25
CA PHE A 98 -31.93 6.43 24.79
C PHE A 98 -32.39 5.44 25.86
N SER A 99 -32.02 5.66 27.14
CA SER A 99 -32.45 4.77 28.23
C SER A 99 -33.95 4.81 28.51
N ILE A 100 -34.62 5.93 28.19
CA ILE A 100 -36.06 6.12 28.41
C ILE A 100 -36.87 5.65 27.21
N MET A 101 -36.35 5.83 25.99
CA MET A 101 -37.11 5.59 24.76
C MET A 101 -36.84 4.24 24.09
N LEU A 102 -35.76 3.54 24.44
CA LEU A 102 -35.60 2.15 24.04
C LEU A 102 -36.61 1.31 24.86
N PRO A 103 -37.68 0.74 24.26
CA PRO A 103 -38.28 -0.45 24.85
C PRO A 103 -37.15 -1.44 25.10
N LYS A 104 -37.28 -2.35 26.06
CA LYS A 104 -36.31 -3.45 26.23
C LYS A 104 -36.27 -4.24 24.93
N VAL A 105 -35.40 -3.83 24.00
CA VAL A 105 -35.08 -4.57 22.81
C VAL A 105 -34.30 -5.73 23.37
N GLU A 106 -34.97 -6.87 23.51
CA GLU A 106 -34.31 -8.15 23.65
C GLU A 106 -33.36 -8.23 22.46
N MET A 107 -32.10 -7.86 22.66
CA MET A 107 -31.13 -7.96 21.60
C MET A 107 -31.10 -9.43 21.25
N PRO A 108 -31.51 -9.81 20.02
CA PRO A 108 -31.41 -11.20 19.61
C PRO A 108 -29.97 -11.61 19.89
N SER A 109 -29.81 -12.77 20.51
CA SER A 109 -28.50 -13.30 20.86
C SER A 109 -27.56 -13.15 19.67
N PHE A 110 -26.28 -12.88 19.94
CA PHE A 110 -25.26 -12.87 18.89
C PHE A 110 -25.32 -14.14 18.02
N THR A 111 -25.74 -15.27 18.60
CA THR A 111 -25.98 -16.54 17.89
C THR A 111 -27.07 -16.41 16.83
N THR A 112 -28.21 -15.79 17.13
CA THR A 112 -29.31 -15.58 16.16
C THR A 112 -28.86 -14.73 14.98
N TRP A 113 -28.16 -13.62 15.24
CA TRP A 113 -27.60 -12.78 14.17
C TRP A 113 -26.56 -13.51 13.33
N PHE A 114 -25.67 -14.28 13.97
CA PHE A 114 -24.68 -15.10 13.29
C PHE A 114 -25.33 -16.17 12.39
N PHE A 115 -26.37 -16.85 12.88
CA PHE A 115 -27.11 -17.83 12.09
C PHE A 115 -27.87 -17.21 10.90
N GLU A 116 -28.47 -16.03 11.09
CA GLU A 116 -29.13 -15.32 9.99
C GLU A 116 -28.14 -14.95 8.88
N ILE A 117 -26.99 -14.37 9.23
CA ILE A 117 -25.93 -14.04 8.26
C ILE A 117 -25.38 -15.29 7.58
N GLN A 118 -25.13 -16.35 8.35
CA GLN A 118 -24.63 -17.59 7.81
C GLN A 118 -25.63 -18.22 6.83
N SER A 119 -26.93 -18.13 7.12
CA SER A 119 -27.99 -18.62 6.22
C SER A 119 -28.08 -17.83 4.91
N LEU A 120 -27.98 -16.48 5.00
CA LEU A 120 -27.96 -15.59 3.84
C LEU A 120 -26.76 -15.88 2.94
N TRP A 121 -25.59 -16.10 3.55
CA TRP A 121 -24.37 -16.46 2.82
C TRP A 121 -24.49 -17.81 2.11
N THR A 122 -25.05 -18.83 2.77
CA THR A 122 -25.24 -20.15 2.16
C THR A 122 -26.25 -20.12 1.02
N SER A 123 -27.34 -19.35 1.16
CA SER A 123 -28.33 -19.19 0.09
C SER A 123 -27.73 -18.49 -1.12
N TRP A 124 -26.92 -17.45 -0.90
CA TRP A 124 -26.22 -16.76 -1.98
C TRP A 124 -25.25 -17.68 -2.72
N LEU A 125 -24.46 -18.50 -2.00
CA LEU A 125 -23.55 -19.47 -2.61
C LEU A 125 -24.27 -20.55 -3.41
N ASP A 126 -25.40 -21.04 -2.91
CA ASP A 126 -26.23 -22.03 -3.63
C ASP A 126 -26.85 -21.42 -4.90
N THR A 127 -27.24 -20.15 -4.85
CA THR A 127 -27.73 -19.45 -6.04
C THR A 127 -26.63 -19.34 -7.11
N LEU A 128 -25.40 -19.02 -6.69
CA LEU A 128 -24.25 -18.91 -7.60
C LEU A 128 -23.81 -20.26 -8.19
N SER A 129 -23.81 -21.33 -7.42
CA SER A 129 -23.45 -22.66 -7.93
C SER A 129 -24.47 -23.14 -8.97
N ASN A 130 -25.77 -22.90 -8.74
CA ASN A 130 -26.84 -23.22 -9.68
C ASN A 130 -26.77 -22.37 -10.97
N LEU A 131 -26.30 -21.13 -10.88
CA LEU A 131 -26.00 -20.28 -12.04
C LEU A 131 -24.80 -20.79 -12.86
N ALA A 132 -23.81 -21.41 -12.22
CA ALA A 132 -22.60 -21.89 -12.87
C ALA A 132 -22.77 -23.28 -13.55
N LEU A 133 -23.79 -24.06 -13.16
CA LEU A 133 -23.99 -25.46 -13.59
C LEU A 133 -25.14 -25.67 -14.58
N SER A 134 -25.94 -24.65 -14.88
CA SER A 134 -27.03 -24.76 -15.87
C SER A 134 -26.55 -24.37 -17.28
N PRO A 135 -26.69 -25.25 -18.30
CA PRO A 135 -26.58 -24.84 -19.69
C PRO A 135 -27.62 -23.76 -19.97
N ILE A 136 -27.25 -22.72 -20.72
CA ILE A 136 -28.06 -21.53 -20.99
C ILE A 136 -29.24 -21.88 -21.92
N GLU A 137 -30.22 -22.61 -21.41
CA GLU A 137 -31.54 -22.79 -22.04
C GLU A 137 -32.61 -22.35 -21.04
N GLY A 138 -32.92 -21.05 -21.08
CA GLY A 138 -33.99 -20.47 -20.27
C GLY A 138 -33.51 -19.79 -18.98
N PHE A 139 -32.64 -18.78 -19.10
CA PHE A 139 -32.45 -17.81 -18.01
C PHE A 139 -33.76 -17.01 -17.83
N GLN A 140 -34.66 -17.50 -16.98
CA GLN A 140 -35.72 -16.68 -16.41
C GLN A 140 -35.13 -15.95 -15.22
N LEU A 141 -35.04 -14.62 -15.33
CA LEU A 141 -34.74 -13.75 -14.21
C LEU A 141 -35.62 -14.17 -13.02
N PRO A 142 -35.06 -14.44 -11.83
CA PRO A 142 -35.88 -14.55 -10.64
C PRO A 142 -36.63 -13.23 -10.55
N ASN A 143 -37.96 -13.29 -10.61
CA ASN A 143 -38.78 -12.13 -10.33
C ASN A 143 -38.62 -11.84 -8.84
N TYR A 144 -37.56 -11.10 -8.50
CA TYR A 144 -37.44 -10.45 -7.21
C TYR A 144 -38.54 -9.38 -7.18
N GLN A 145 -39.76 -9.83 -6.90
CA GLN A 145 -40.72 -8.96 -6.27
C GLN A 145 -40.06 -8.54 -4.97
N PHE A 146 -39.59 -7.28 -4.93
CA PHE A 146 -39.33 -6.56 -3.70
C PHE A 146 -40.68 -6.41 -2.99
N ALA A 147 -41.20 -7.53 -2.49
CA ALA A 147 -42.42 -7.59 -1.74
C ALA A 147 -42.14 -6.83 -0.44
N ASN A 148 -42.66 -5.63 -0.39
CA ASN A 148 -42.59 -4.73 0.75
C ASN A 148 -41.16 -4.38 1.12
N LEU A 149 -40.59 -3.38 0.44
CA LEU A 149 -39.70 -2.46 1.15
C LEU A 149 -40.49 -2.05 2.40
N PRO A 150 -40.04 -2.41 3.61
CA PRO A 150 -40.72 -1.92 4.79
C PRO A 150 -40.53 -0.41 4.70
N THR A 151 -41.63 0.31 4.51
CA THR A 151 -41.69 1.72 4.88
C THR A 151 -41.54 1.73 6.39
N TYR A 152 -40.32 1.56 6.86
CA TYR A 152 -39.96 1.87 8.22
C TYR A 152 -40.25 3.36 8.34
N PRO A 153 -41.22 3.79 9.17
CA PRO A 153 -41.21 5.18 9.57
C PRO A 153 -39.80 5.41 10.09
N VAL A 154 -39.09 6.39 9.54
CA VAL A 154 -37.79 6.80 10.06
C VAL A 154 -38.07 7.35 11.45
N GLU A 155 -38.15 6.45 12.43
CA GLU A 155 -38.27 6.80 13.82
C GLU A 155 -37.05 7.65 14.14
N LEU A 156 -37.24 8.73 14.90
CA LEU A 156 -36.15 9.65 15.29
C LEU A 156 -34.91 8.89 15.77
N SER A 157 -35.09 7.71 16.38
CA SER A 157 -34.05 6.76 16.78
C SER A 157 -33.08 6.37 15.66
N THR A 158 -33.57 6.03 14.46
CA THR A 158 -32.74 5.66 13.30
C THR A 158 -31.93 6.84 12.77
N LEU A 159 -32.50 8.05 12.84
CA LEU A 159 -31.83 9.30 12.48
C LEU A 159 -30.68 9.63 13.43
N PHE A 160 -30.86 9.40 14.74
CA PHE A 160 -29.80 9.56 15.73
C PHE A 160 -28.67 8.55 15.55
N ILE A 161 -28.99 7.29 15.22
CA ILE A 161 -27.97 6.26 14.93
C ILE A 161 -27.18 6.63 13.67
N ALA A 162 -27.86 7.06 12.60
CA ALA A 162 -27.20 7.51 11.38
C ALA A 162 -26.28 8.72 11.65
N LEU A 163 -26.76 9.71 12.42
CA LEU A 163 -25.95 10.86 12.82
C LEU A 163 -24.75 10.46 13.70
N ALA A 164 -24.92 9.52 14.63
CA ALA A 164 -23.83 9.03 15.46
C ALA A 164 -22.76 8.32 14.61
N ILE A 165 -23.16 7.45 13.68
CA ILE A 165 -22.24 6.78 12.75
C ILE A 165 -21.49 7.79 11.88
N VAL A 166 -22.21 8.73 11.26
CA VAL A 166 -21.59 9.79 10.43
C VAL A 166 -20.63 10.63 11.27
N SER A 167 -20.98 10.97 12.51
CA SER A 167 -20.11 11.74 13.41
C SER A 167 -18.85 10.97 13.81
N ILE A 168 -18.94 9.65 14.04
CA ILE A 168 -17.77 8.80 14.34
C ILE A 168 -16.84 8.71 13.14
N PHE A 169 -17.37 8.44 11.94
CA PHE A 169 -16.58 8.38 10.71
C PHE A 169 -15.92 9.73 10.40
N TRP A 170 -16.63 10.83 10.67
CA TRP A 170 -16.09 12.17 10.48
C TRP A 170 -14.98 12.52 11.48
N ILE A 171 -15.13 12.16 12.76
CA ILE A 171 -14.08 12.33 13.78
C ILE A 171 -12.86 11.47 13.44
N PHE A 172 -13.06 10.22 13.01
CA PHE A 172 -11.97 9.33 12.64
C PHE A 172 -11.21 9.83 11.41
N GLY A 173 -11.94 10.27 10.37
CA GLY A 173 -11.35 10.85 9.16
C GLY A 173 -10.55 12.12 9.45
N ASN A 174 -11.12 13.06 10.21
CA ASN A 174 -10.41 14.27 10.62
C ASN A 174 -9.22 13.97 11.56
N GLY A 175 -9.36 13.00 12.46
CA GLY A 175 -8.29 12.57 13.37
C GLY A 175 -7.11 11.94 12.63
N MET A 176 -7.37 11.12 11.60
CA MET A 176 -6.34 10.51 10.76
C MET A 176 -5.56 11.57 9.96
N LEU A 177 -6.25 12.57 9.41
CA LEU A 177 -5.61 13.71 8.71
C LEU A 177 -4.69 14.53 9.62
N LEU A 178 -5.05 14.69 10.90
CA LEU A 178 -4.23 15.42 11.87
C LEU A 178 -3.03 14.61 12.40
N ARG A 179 -3.16 13.27 12.47
CA ARG A 179 -2.10 12.37 12.97
C ARG A 179 -0.93 12.23 11.99
N ASN A 180 -1.19 12.29 10.69
CA ASN A 180 -0.15 12.16 9.66
C ASN A 180 0.84 13.34 9.59
N ASN A 181 0.66 14.37 10.41
CA ASN A 181 1.51 15.57 10.45
C ASN A 181 2.33 15.68 11.76
N ARG A 182 2.39 14.61 12.57
CA ARG A 182 3.17 14.57 13.83
C ARG A 182 4.41 13.67 13.80
N SER A 183 4.78 13.13 12.63
CA SER A 183 6.02 12.34 12.45
C SER A 183 7.13 13.17 11.82
#